data_AF-A0A5A5R8W5-F1
#
_entry.id   AF-A0A5A5R8W5-F1
#
_cell.length_a   1.000
_cell.length_b   1.000
_cell.length_c   1.000
_cell.angle_alpha   90.00
_cell.angle_beta   90.00
_cell.angle_gamma   90.00
#
_symmetry.space_group_name_H-M   'P 1'
#
loop_
_entity.id
_entity.type
_entity.pdbx_description
1 polymer ?
#
loop_
_entity_poly.entity_id
_entity_poly.type
_entity_poly.pdbx_seq_one_letter_code
_entity_poly.pdbx_strand_id
1 'polypeptide(L)'
;MPKKKYIVDLTPSERSELSKITNKGKTAAYKMNHARILLKADINQEGGGWTDSKISESLNISRATIERVRQRFVEEGLESALKRKEQPNRRPKIIDGEKEAYLIALACSETPVGKSSWTLQMLADKMVELKVVEQVSIETIRQSLKKRT
;
A
#
# COMPACT_ATOMS: atom_id res chain seq x y z
N MET A 1 33.16 0.00 -8.34
CA MET A 1 31.73 0.16 -7.98
C MET A 1 31.40 1.65 -8.04
N PRO A 2 30.28 2.06 -8.65
CA PRO A 2 29.90 3.47 -8.66
C PRO A 2 29.71 3.99 -7.22
N LYS A 3 30.05 5.27 -7.00
CA LYS A 3 29.95 5.93 -5.69
C LYS A 3 28.49 5.92 -5.23
N LYS A 4 28.26 5.53 -3.96
CA LYS A 4 26.92 5.53 -3.36
C LYS A 4 26.38 6.97 -3.30
N LYS A 5 25.25 7.23 -3.96
CA LYS A 5 24.57 8.54 -3.93
C LYS A 5 23.80 8.77 -2.61
N TYR A 6 23.11 7.74 -2.11
CA TYR A 6 22.23 7.84 -0.95
C TYR A 6 22.84 7.20 0.31
N ILE A 7 23.54 7.98 1.13
CA ILE A 7 24.23 7.47 2.32
C ILE A 7 23.24 7.36 3.48
N VAL A 8 23.21 6.21 4.15
CA VAL A 8 22.35 6.01 5.33
C VAL A 8 23.15 6.37 6.57
N ASP A 9 22.72 7.42 7.23
CA ASP A 9 23.24 7.91 8.51
C ASP A 9 22.10 7.84 9.52
N LEU A 10 22.07 6.80 10.36
CA LEU A 10 21.02 6.65 11.36
C LEU A 10 21.37 7.38 12.64
N THR A 11 20.41 8.14 13.17
CA THR A 11 20.50 8.63 14.55
C THR A 11 20.32 7.49 15.55
N PRO A 12 20.77 7.65 16.82
CA PRO A 12 20.54 6.65 17.87
C PRO A 12 19.06 6.30 18.08
N SER A 13 18.17 7.28 17.91
CA SER A 13 16.71 7.09 18.03
C SER A 13 16.18 6.19 16.90
N GLU A 14 16.51 6.51 15.65
CA GLU A 14 16.09 5.73 14.47
C GLU A 14 16.66 4.30 14.52
N ARG A 15 17.91 4.14 14.94
CA ARG A 15 18.54 2.83 15.13
C ARG A 15 17.81 1.99 16.18
N SER A 16 17.39 2.61 17.29
CA SER A 16 16.58 1.96 18.32
C SER A 16 15.21 1.54 17.78
N GLU A 17 14.54 2.40 17.02
CA GLU A 17 13.25 2.09 16.40
C GLU A 17 13.36 0.91 15.42
N LEU A 18 14.34 0.93 14.53
CA LEU A 18 14.60 -0.15 13.58
C LEU A 18 14.96 -1.47 14.28
N SER A 19 15.71 -1.41 15.38
CA SER A 19 16.03 -2.58 16.20
C SER A 19 14.78 -3.16 16.86
N LYS A 20 13.86 -2.32 17.35
CA LYS A 20 12.57 -2.79 17.88
C LYS A 20 11.74 -3.48 16.79
N ILE A 21 11.73 -2.95 15.57
CA ILE A 21 11.00 -3.54 14.44
C ILE A 21 11.54 -4.93 14.08
N THR A 22 12.86 -5.10 14.10
CA THR A 22 13.50 -6.38 13.73
C THR A 22 13.38 -7.45 14.80
N ASN A 23 13.31 -7.06 16.08
CA ASN A 23 13.14 -7.98 17.21
C ASN A 23 11.68 -8.38 17.46
N LYS A 24 10.70 -7.58 17.00
CA LYS A 24 9.28 -7.84 17.23
C LYS A 24 8.73 -8.81 16.16
N GLY A 25 8.33 -10.01 16.57
CA GLY A 25 7.88 -11.09 15.68
C GLY A 25 6.55 -10.87 14.93
N LYS A 26 5.85 -9.76 15.16
CA LYS A 26 4.57 -9.42 14.50
C LYS A 26 4.68 -8.16 13.63
N THR A 27 5.52 -8.20 12.60
CA THR A 27 5.65 -7.10 11.63
C THR A 27 5.56 -7.63 10.20
N ALA A 28 4.99 -6.84 9.28
CA ALA A 28 4.95 -7.19 7.86
C ALA A 28 6.38 -7.43 7.32
N ALA A 29 6.55 -8.48 6.49
CA ALA A 29 7.86 -8.91 6.00
C ALA A 29 8.63 -7.80 5.27
N TYR A 30 7.96 -6.98 4.45
CA TYR A 30 8.61 -5.87 3.74
C TYR A 30 9.18 -4.83 4.71
N LYS A 31 8.43 -4.48 5.76
CA LYS A 31 8.85 -3.49 6.78
C LYS A 31 10.03 -4.02 7.58
N MET A 32 10.04 -5.31 7.91
CA MET A 32 11.17 -5.96 8.57
C MET A 32 12.42 -5.98 7.67
N ASN A 33 12.26 -6.28 6.38
CA ASN A 33 13.35 -6.26 5.41
C ASN A 33 13.92 -4.85 5.22
N HIS A 34 13.08 -3.83 5.12
CA HIS A 34 13.53 -2.44 5.01
C HIS A 34 14.32 -2.02 6.24
N ALA A 35 13.84 -2.38 7.44
CA ALA A 35 14.56 -2.12 8.68
C ALA A 35 15.95 -2.81 8.70
N ARG A 36 16.03 -4.07 8.30
CA ARG A 36 17.31 -4.80 8.20
C ARG A 36 18.26 -4.20 7.17
N ILE A 37 17.73 -3.71 6.04
CA ILE A 37 18.52 -3.02 5.02
C ILE A 37 19.14 -1.76 5.60
N LEU A 38 18.34 -0.90 6.24
CA LEU A 38 18.81 0.36 6.81
C LEU A 38 19.85 0.13 7.92
N LEU A 39 19.59 -0.81 8.83
CA LEU A 39 20.54 -1.17 9.90
C LEU A 39 21.88 -1.66 9.36
N LYS A 40 21.91 -2.46 8.28
CA LYS A 40 23.16 -2.94 7.68
C LYS A 40 23.85 -1.87 6.82
N ALA A 41 23.08 -0.95 6.24
CA ALA A 41 23.58 0.13 5.38
C ALA A 41 24.11 1.34 6.17
N ASP A 42 23.73 1.46 7.44
CA ASP A 42 24.12 2.53 8.35
C ASP A 42 25.64 2.70 8.45
N ILE A 43 26.13 3.91 8.22
CA ILE A 43 27.57 4.20 8.27
C ILE A 43 28.11 4.30 9.71
N ASN A 44 27.23 4.52 10.69
CA ASN A 44 27.60 4.74 12.09
C ASN A 44 27.88 3.44 12.88
N GLN A 45 27.85 2.29 12.21
CA GLN A 45 28.20 1.00 12.83
C GLN A 45 29.72 0.80 12.94
N GLU A 46 30.16 -0.01 13.92
CA GLU A 46 31.58 -0.28 14.25
C GLU A 46 32.46 -0.83 13.10
N GLY A 47 31.89 -1.13 11.93
CA GLY A 47 32.62 -1.53 10.71
C GLY A 47 32.26 -0.71 9.47
N GLY A 48 31.56 0.41 9.64
CA GLY A 48 31.01 1.21 8.54
C GLY A 48 29.89 0.50 7.77
N GLY A 49 29.16 1.27 6.96
CA GLY A 49 28.00 0.78 6.19
C GLY A 49 28.35 -0.35 5.21
N TRP A 50 27.59 -1.44 5.23
CA TRP A 50 27.84 -2.57 4.32
C TRP A 50 27.60 -2.16 2.86
N THR A 51 28.30 -2.84 1.93
CA THR A 51 28.04 -2.69 0.51
C THR A 51 26.68 -3.31 0.14
N ASP A 52 26.03 -2.79 -0.91
CA ASP A 52 24.72 -3.30 -1.31
C ASP A 52 24.81 -4.77 -1.76
N SER A 53 25.96 -5.20 -2.29
CA SER A 53 26.25 -6.62 -2.59
C SER A 53 26.24 -7.48 -1.33
N LYS A 54 26.93 -7.06 -0.27
CA LYS A 54 26.99 -7.80 1.01
C LYS A 54 25.62 -7.86 1.69
N ILE A 55 24.84 -6.77 1.62
CA ILE A 55 23.45 -6.74 2.11
C ILE A 55 22.57 -7.68 1.29
N SER A 56 22.73 -7.67 -0.03
CA SER A 56 21.98 -8.53 -0.96
C SER A 56 22.20 -10.00 -0.67
N GLU A 57 23.45 -10.43 -0.49
CA GLU A 57 23.82 -11.80 -0.11
C GLU A 57 23.28 -12.17 1.27
N SER A 58 23.43 -11.28 2.27
CA SER A 58 23.01 -11.56 3.64
C SER A 58 21.49 -11.63 3.82
N LEU A 59 20.70 -10.90 3.03
CA LEU A 59 19.25 -10.82 3.17
C LEU A 59 18.49 -11.53 2.04
N ASN A 60 19.18 -12.00 1.01
CA ASN A 60 18.60 -12.51 -0.24
C ASN A 60 17.62 -11.50 -0.89
N ILE A 61 18.02 -10.23 -0.94
CA ILE A 61 17.22 -9.11 -1.49
C ILE A 61 17.96 -8.51 -2.68
N SER A 62 17.23 -8.13 -3.74
CA SER A 62 17.83 -7.49 -4.91
C SER A 62 18.55 -6.17 -4.56
N ARG A 63 19.69 -5.91 -5.21
CA ARG A 63 20.43 -4.64 -5.07
C ARG A 63 19.54 -3.42 -5.40
N ALA A 64 18.67 -3.56 -6.38
CA ALA A 64 17.74 -2.50 -6.77
C ALA A 64 16.68 -2.18 -5.69
N THR A 65 16.29 -3.16 -4.87
CA THR A 65 15.43 -2.90 -3.70
C THR A 65 16.19 -2.16 -2.62
N ILE A 66 17.43 -2.59 -2.34
CA ILE A 66 18.31 -1.97 -1.34
C ILE A 66 18.55 -0.49 -1.69
N GLU A 67 18.88 -0.21 -2.94
CA GLU A 67 19.10 1.15 -3.43
C GLU A 67 17.85 2.02 -3.26
N ARG A 68 16.67 1.53 -3.63
CA ARG A 68 15.40 2.26 -3.46
C ARG A 68 15.05 2.53 -2.00
N VAL A 69 15.32 1.58 -1.10
CA VAL A 69 15.10 1.76 0.34
C VAL A 69 16.01 2.85 0.89
N ARG A 70 17.30 2.82 0.52
CA ARG A 70 18.26 3.86 0.90
C ARG A 70 17.87 5.23 0.34
N GLN A 71 17.52 5.29 -0.94
CA GLN A 71 17.05 6.52 -1.58
C GLN A 71 15.86 7.10 -0.83
N ARG A 72 14.84 6.28 -0.56
CA ARG A 72 13.64 6.74 0.14
C ARG A 72 13.95 7.23 1.55
N PHE A 73 14.82 6.55 2.29
CA PHE A 73 15.24 7.01 3.61
C PHE A 73 15.87 8.40 3.55
N VAL A 74 16.77 8.63 2.60
CA VAL A 74 17.49 9.90 2.45
C VAL A 74 16.59 11.03 1.93
N GLU A 75 15.70 10.74 0.97
CA GLU A 75 14.86 11.76 0.33
C GLU A 75 13.54 12.02 1.06
N GLU A 76 12.97 11.01 1.73
CA GLU A 76 11.60 11.04 2.28
C GLU A 76 11.54 10.68 3.78
N GLY A 77 12.67 10.31 4.41
CA GLY A 77 12.77 9.98 5.83
C GLY A 77 12.43 8.52 6.22
N LEU A 78 12.61 8.21 7.51
CA LEU A 78 12.46 6.87 8.08
C LEU A 78 11.05 6.28 7.89
N GLU A 79 10.01 7.05 8.23
CA GLU A 79 8.64 6.57 8.12
C GLU A 79 8.28 6.17 6.69
N SER A 80 8.66 7.00 5.72
CA SER A 80 8.45 6.75 4.31
C SER A 80 9.18 5.49 3.86
N ALA A 81 10.44 5.31 4.30
CA ALA A 81 11.22 4.11 4.02
C ALA A 81 10.56 2.83 4.56
N LEU A 82 9.86 2.90 5.69
CA LEU A 82 9.20 1.75 6.32
C LEU A 82 7.77 1.49 5.84
N LYS A 83 7.11 2.48 5.24
CA LYS A 83 5.75 2.37 4.69
C LYS A 83 5.77 1.84 3.26
N ARG A 84 4.66 1.21 2.86
CA ARG A 84 4.46 0.83 1.46
C ARG A 84 4.35 2.10 0.64
N LYS A 85 5.00 2.15 -0.53
CA LYS A 85 4.85 3.30 -1.44
C LYS A 85 3.39 3.46 -1.80
N GLU A 86 2.82 4.62 -1.50
CA GLU A 86 1.50 4.97 -2.02
C GLU A 86 1.57 5.06 -3.54
N GLN A 87 0.57 4.49 -4.21
CA GLN A 87 0.51 4.50 -5.67
C GLN A 87 -0.30 5.74 -6.08
N PRO A 88 0.33 6.85 -6.49
CA PRO A 88 -0.39 8.10 -6.79
C PRO A 88 -1.40 7.92 -7.93
N ASN A 89 -1.09 7.03 -8.89
CA ASN A 89 -1.94 6.78 -10.06
C ASN A 89 -2.91 5.61 -9.86
N ARG A 90 -3.21 5.24 -8.61
CA ARG A 90 -4.26 4.25 -8.37
C ARG A 90 -5.60 4.92 -8.63
N ARG A 91 -6.24 4.58 -9.75
CA ARG A 91 -7.58 5.06 -10.08
C ARG A 91 -8.50 4.78 -8.89
N PRO A 92 -9.20 5.79 -8.34
CA PRO A 92 -10.18 5.56 -7.29
C PRO A 92 -11.25 4.60 -7.83
N LYS A 93 -11.80 3.77 -6.96
CA LYS A 93 -12.96 2.98 -7.35
C LYS A 93 -14.11 3.94 -7.61
N ILE A 94 -14.82 3.74 -8.72
CA ILE A 94 -16.03 4.51 -9.06
C ILE A 94 -17.06 4.38 -7.92
N ILE A 95 -17.21 3.15 -7.42
CA ILE A 95 -17.97 2.81 -6.22
C ILE A 95 -16.98 2.64 -5.07
N ASP A 96 -16.79 3.71 -4.32
CA ASP A 96 -16.09 3.71 -3.03
C ASP A 96 -17.00 3.18 -1.90
N GLY A 97 -16.50 3.14 -0.66
CA GLY A 97 -17.21 2.52 0.46
C GLY A 97 -18.56 3.17 0.79
N GLU A 98 -18.69 4.50 0.66
CA GLU A 98 -19.96 5.19 0.92
C GLU A 98 -20.98 4.87 -0.17
N LYS A 99 -20.54 4.90 -1.43
CA LYS A 99 -21.39 4.53 -2.57
C LYS A 99 -21.74 3.05 -2.57
N GLU A 100 -20.86 2.17 -2.08
CA GLU A 100 -21.11 0.75 -1.91
C GLU A 100 -22.20 0.52 -0.85
N ALA A 101 -22.11 1.22 0.29
CA ALA A 101 -23.16 1.19 1.31
C ALA A 101 -24.51 1.68 0.77
N TYR A 102 -24.51 2.76 -0.02
CA TYR A 102 -25.71 3.26 -0.68
C TYR A 102 -26.29 2.24 -1.67
N LEU A 103 -25.44 1.63 -2.50
CA LEU A 103 -25.86 0.60 -3.45
C LEU A 103 -26.46 -0.62 -2.74
N ILE A 104 -25.89 -1.05 -1.61
CA ILE A 104 -26.43 -2.16 -0.81
C ILE A 104 -27.79 -1.78 -0.24
N ALA A 105 -27.93 -0.57 0.33
CA ALA A 105 -29.19 -0.08 0.86
C ALA A 105 -30.27 -0.03 -0.23
N LEU A 106 -29.91 0.43 -1.43
CA LEU A 106 -30.80 0.47 -2.59
C LEU A 106 -31.19 -0.94 -3.06
N ALA A 107 -30.24 -1.88 -3.11
CA ALA A 107 -30.54 -3.26 -3.51
C ALA A 107 -31.47 -3.98 -2.52
N CYS A 108 -31.47 -3.55 -1.25
CA CYS A 108 -32.35 -4.06 -0.20
C CYS A 108 -33.66 -3.29 -0.04
N SER A 109 -33.89 -2.20 -0.79
CA SER A 109 -35.10 -1.40 -0.70
C SER A 109 -36.23 -1.95 -1.59
N GLU A 110 -37.42 -1.38 -1.44
CA GLU A 110 -38.58 -1.74 -2.26
C GLU A 110 -38.28 -1.57 -3.76
N THR A 111 -38.68 -2.58 -4.52
CA THR A 111 -38.46 -2.62 -5.96
C THR A 111 -39.43 -1.68 -6.68
N PRO A 112 -39.05 -1.17 -7.87
CA PRO A 112 -39.95 -0.35 -8.66
C PRO A 112 -41.25 -1.08 -9.02
N VAL A 113 -42.34 -0.32 -9.15
CA VAL A 113 -43.68 -0.84 -9.43
C VAL A 113 -43.65 -1.77 -10.66
N GLY A 114 -44.20 -2.97 -10.52
CA GLY A 114 -44.26 -3.98 -11.58
C GLY A 114 -42.98 -4.82 -11.74
N LYS A 115 -42.03 -4.76 -10.79
CA LYS A 115 -40.83 -5.61 -10.77
C LYS A 115 -40.72 -6.38 -9.45
N SER A 116 -40.33 -7.65 -9.54
CA SER A 116 -40.14 -8.56 -8.40
C SER A 116 -38.78 -8.41 -7.70
N SER A 117 -37.78 -7.85 -8.39
CA SER A 117 -36.41 -7.71 -7.87
C SER A 117 -35.65 -6.59 -8.59
N TRP A 118 -34.65 -6.02 -7.91
CA TRP A 118 -33.66 -5.15 -8.54
C TRP A 118 -32.80 -5.94 -9.53
N THR A 119 -32.76 -5.50 -10.79
CA THR A 119 -31.75 -5.99 -11.74
C THR A 119 -30.48 -5.12 -11.65
N LEU A 120 -29.33 -5.66 -12.06
CA LEU A 120 -28.06 -4.92 -12.04
C LEU A 120 -28.12 -3.65 -12.91
N GLN A 121 -28.82 -3.72 -14.05
CA GLN A 121 -29.04 -2.56 -14.93
C GLN A 121 -29.86 -1.49 -14.21
N MET A 122 -30.97 -1.86 -13.58
CA MET A 122 -31.81 -0.92 -12.82
C MET A 122 -31.05 -0.25 -11.67
N LEU A 123 -30.18 -0.99 -10.98
CA LEU A 123 -29.33 -0.43 -9.94
C LEU A 123 -28.31 0.56 -10.52
N ALA A 124 -27.71 0.24 -11.68
CA ALA A 124 -26.80 1.17 -12.37
C ALA A 124 -27.52 2.46 -12.77
N ASP A 125 -28.69 2.35 -13.41
CA ASP A 125 -29.49 3.49 -13.85
C ASP A 125 -29.93 4.34 -12.66
N LYS A 126 -30.38 3.69 -11.58
CA LYS A 126 -30.85 4.39 -10.37
C LYS A 126 -29.72 5.09 -9.62
N MET A 127 -28.51 4.52 -9.60
CA MET A 127 -27.32 5.17 -9.04
C MET A 127 -26.93 6.45 -9.81
N VAL A 128 -27.13 6.47 -11.13
CA VAL A 128 -26.93 7.67 -11.96
C VAL A 128 -28.07 8.67 -11.76
N GLU A 129 -29.32 8.21 -11.74
CA GLU A 129 -30.51 9.04 -11.50
C GLU A 129 -30.41 9.83 -10.18
N LEU A 130 -29.95 9.16 -9.11
CA LEU A 130 -29.78 9.73 -7.78
C LEU A 130 -28.49 10.56 -7.64
N LYS A 131 -27.75 10.76 -8.75
CA LYS A 131 -26.49 11.52 -8.83
C LYS A 131 -25.40 11.02 -7.86
N VAL A 132 -25.44 9.73 -7.51
CA VAL A 132 -24.41 9.08 -6.69
C VAL A 132 -23.14 8.85 -7.51
N VAL A 133 -23.29 8.59 -8.82
CA VAL A 133 -22.22 8.42 -9.80
C VAL A 133 -22.61 9.08 -11.12
N GLU A 134 -21.65 9.63 -11.86
CA GLU A 134 -21.90 10.20 -13.20
C GLU A 134 -22.17 9.11 -14.24
N GLN A 135 -21.42 8.01 -14.17
CA GLN A 135 -21.60 6.85 -15.03
C GLN A 135 -21.10 5.59 -14.31
N VAL A 136 -21.80 4.48 -14.48
CA VAL A 136 -21.39 3.19 -13.93
C VAL A 136 -21.77 2.05 -14.87
N SER A 137 -20.87 1.07 -15.01
CA SER A 137 -21.13 -0.16 -15.75
C SER A 137 -21.87 -1.17 -14.87
N ILE A 138 -22.73 -2.00 -15.48
CA ILE A 138 -23.36 -3.16 -14.86
C ILE A 138 -22.32 -4.06 -14.18
N GLU A 139 -21.13 -4.23 -14.81
CA GLU A 139 -20.05 -5.04 -14.23
C GLU A 139 -19.48 -4.44 -12.95
N THR A 140 -19.44 -3.11 -12.83
CA THR A 140 -19.02 -2.43 -11.60
C THR A 140 -20.03 -2.70 -10.48
N ILE A 141 -21.34 -2.63 -10.76
CA ILE A 141 -22.40 -2.97 -9.81
C ILE A 141 -22.27 -4.43 -9.35
N ARG A 142 -22.12 -5.37 -10.29
CA ARG A 142 -21.95 -6.79 -9.99
C ARG A 142 -20.73 -7.07 -9.12
N GLN A 143 -19.60 -6.44 -9.43
CA GLN A 143 -18.36 -6.60 -8.66
C GLN A 143 -18.46 -6.00 -7.25
N SER A 144 -19.21 -4.91 -7.08
CA SER A 144 -19.45 -4.30 -5.77
C SER A 144 -20.40 -5.14 -4.91
N LEU A 145 -21.46 -5.73 -5.49
CA LEU A 145 -22.39 -6.58 -4.74
C LEU A 145 -21.89 -8.01 -4.46
N LYS A 146 -20.78 -8.42 -5.08
CA LYS A 146 -20.23 -9.77 -4.89
C LYS A 146 -19.66 -9.93 -3.48
N LYS A 147 -20.18 -10.91 -2.72
CA LYS A 147 -19.59 -11.33 -1.43
C LYS A 147 -18.10 -11.64 -1.61
N ARG A 148 -17.26 -10.98 -0.81
CA ARG A 148 -15.82 -11.28 -0.71
C ARG A 148 -15.65 -12.20 0.50
N THR A 149 -15.23 -13.43 0.24
CA THR A 149 -14.89 -14.43 1.26
C THR A 149 -13.70 -13.98 2.08
#